data_AF-A0A920FDG8-F1
#
_entry.id   AF-A0A920FDG8-F1
#
_cell.length_a   1.000
_cell.length_b   1.000
_cell.length_c   1.000
_cell.angle_alpha   90.00
_cell.angle_beta   90.00
_cell.angle_gamma   90.00
#
_symmetry.space_group_name_H-M   'P 1'
#
loop_
_entity.id
_entity.type
_entity.pdbx_description
1 polymer ?
#
loop_
_entity_poly.entity_id
_entity_poly.type
_entity_poly.pdbx_seq_one_letter_code
_entity_poly.pdbx_strand_id
1 'polypeptide(L)'
;MSTKLLQDNETNSVALVWPDMKNIEKYKNDLKDFYSDFINLLLQFNIRVFLVINDKDDMRKLTNKLSSNLIANLKMIKFSCDDIWIEIITHL
;
A
#
# COMPACT_ATOMS: atom_id res chain seq x y z
N MET A 1 3.33 -24.43 0.23
CA MET A 1 4.09 -23.27 0.70
C MET A 1 3.06 -22.20 1.07
N SER A 2 2.88 -21.91 2.35
CA SER A 2 1.86 -20.95 2.83
C SER A 2 2.57 -19.63 3.10
N THR A 3 2.24 -18.59 2.33
CA THR A 3 2.67 -17.22 2.60
C THR A 3 1.90 -16.73 3.82
N LYS A 4 2.52 -16.81 5.01
CA LYS A 4 2.03 -16.11 6.19
C LYS A 4 2.28 -14.62 6.00
N LEU A 5 1.20 -13.84 5.88
CA LEU A 5 1.28 -12.41 6.18
C LEU A 5 1.84 -12.27 7.61
N LEU A 6 2.92 -11.53 7.79
CA LEU A 6 3.36 -11.12 9.12
C LEU A 6 2.38 -10.04 9.60
N GLN A 7 1.32 -10.46 10.28
CA GLN A 7 0.57 -9.58 11.16
C GLN A 7 1.41 -9.40 12.42
N ASP A 8 1.84 -8.17 12.67
CA ASP A 8 2.25 -7.77 13.99
C ASP A 8 0.97 -7.58 14.83
N ASN A 9 0.75 -8.45 15.81
CA ASN A 9 -0.43 -8.34 16.69
C ASN A 9 -0.28 -7.17 17.69
N GLU A 10 0.91 -6.58 17.82
CA GLU A 10 1.17 -5.48 18.75
C GLU A 10 0.98 -4.10 18.09
N THR A 11 1.23 -3.99 16.79
CA THR A 11 0.98 -2.77 16.02
C THR A 11 -0.08 -3.02 14.96
N ASN A 12 -1.27 -2.44 15.11
CA ASN A 12 -2.37 -2.54 14.14
C ASN A 12 -2.01 -1.82 12.83
N SER A 13 -1.03 -2.35 12.08
CA SER A 13 -0.37 -1.68 10.97
C SER A 13 0.15 -2.64 9.90
N VAL A 14 0.23 -2.15 8.67
CA VAL A 14 0.66 -2.92 7.48
C VAL A 14 1.53 -2.03 6.59
N ALA A 15 2.58 -2.62 6.02
CA ALA A 15 3.38 -1.98 4.97
C ALA A 15 3.01 -2.54 3.59
N LEU A 16 2.87 -1.66 2.59
CA LEU A 16 2.52 -2.01 1.21
C LEU A 16 3.41 -1.26 0.23
N VAL A 17 3.72 -1.86 -0.93
CA VAL A 17 4.31 -1.17 -2.08
C VAL A 17 3.24 -0.94 -3.12
N TRP A 18 3.17 0.29 -3.63
CA TRP A 18 2.27 0.66 -4.71
C TRP A 18 2.67 -0.03 -6.02
N PRO A 19 1.71 -0.57 -6.79
CA PRO A 19 1.99 -1.27 -8.04
C PRO A 19 2.35 -0.28 -9.15
N ASP A 20 3.58 0.20 -9.14
CA ASP A 20 4.15 1.04 -10.19
C ASP A 20 4.87 0.21 -11.25
N MET A 21 4.25 -0.91 -11.65
CA MET A 21 4.83 -1.82 -12.61
C MET A 21 4.92 -1.14 -13.98
N LYS A 22 6.15 -1.03 -14.50
CA LYS A 22 6.42 -0.59 -15.87
C LYS A 22 6.10 -1.66 -16.92
N ASN A 23 5.98 -2.93 -16.49
CA ASN A 23 5.98 -4.09 -17.39
C ASN A 23 4.61 -4.75 -17.60
N ILE A 24 3.54 -4.28 -16.95
CA ILE A 24 2.18 -4.83 -17.09
C ILE A 24 1.20 -3.70 -17.42
N GLU A 25 1.31 -3.12 -18.62
CA GLU A 25 0.43 -2.03 -19.06
C GLU A 25 -1.05 -2.43 -19.07
N LYS A 26 -1.34 -3.69 -19.44
CA LYS A 26 -2.71 -4.19 -19.63
C LYS A 26 -3.57 -4.18 -18.37
N TYR A 27 -2.97 -4.33 -17.18
CA TYR A 27 -3.70 -4.46 -15.90
C TYR A 27 -3.31 -3.38 -14.88
N LYS A 28 -2.52 -2.39 -15.30
CA LYS A 28 -1.96 -1.38 -14.40
C LYS A 28 -3.04 -0.59 -13.66
N ASN A 29 -4.12 -0.22 -14.34
CA ASN A 29 -5.20 0.57 -13.74
C ASN A 29 -6.07 -0.28 -12.82
N ASP A 30 -6.50 -1.45 -13.27
CA ASP A 30 -7.33 -2.38 -12.46
C ASP A 30 -6.62 -2.75 -11.15
N LEU A 31 -5.31 -2.99 -11.19
CA LEU A 31 -4.52 -3.31 -10.01
C LEU A 31 -4.39 -2.11 -9.06
N LYS A 32 -4.23 -0.89 -9.57
CA LYS A 32 -4.18 0.33 -8.75
C LYS A 32 -5.53 0.64 -8.11
N ASP A 33 -6.62 0.39 -8.82
CA ASP A 33 -7.97 0.55 -8.27
C ASP A 33 -8.21 -0.47 -7.14
N PHE A 34 -7.86 -1.74 -7.36
CA PHE A 34 -7.89 -2.75 -6.30
C PHE A 34 -7.05 -2.36 -5.08
N TYR A 35 -5.80 -1.90 -5.27
CA TYR A 35 -4.95 -1.45 -4.17
C TYR A 35 -5.56 -0.26 -3.43
N SER A 36 -6.18 0.69 -4.14
CA SER A 36 -6.86 1.83 -3.53
C SER A 36 -7.99 1.36 -2.62
N ASP A 37 -8.83 0.44 -3.11
CA ASP A 37 -9.96 -0.10 -2.37
C ASP A 37 -9.50 -0.92 -1.16
N PHE A 38 -8.44 -1.72 -1.33
CA PHE A 38 -7.85 -2.49 -0.24
C PHE A 38 -7.26 -1.58 0.86
N ILE A 39 -6.52 -0.53 0.50
CA ILE A 39 -6.00 0.45 1.45
C ILE A 39 -7.15 1.14 2.19
N ASN A 40 -8.19 1.56 1.46
CA ASN A 40 -9.36 2.18 2.07
C ASN A 40 -10.02 1.24 3.10
N LEU A 41 -10.16 -0.04 2.78
CA LEU A 41 -10.69 -1.05 3.68
C LEU A 41 -9.81 -1.19 4.94
N LEU A 42 -8.48 -1.30 4.80
CA LEU A 42 -7.57 -1.37 5.94
C LEU A 42 -7.72 -0.16 6.87
N LEU A 43 -7.76 1.05 6.30
CA LEU A 43 -7.91 2.28 7.07
C LEU A 43 -9.26 2.34 7.81
N GLN A 44 -10.35 1.83 7.22
CA GLN A 44 -11.66 1.74 7.87
C GLN A 44 -11.66 0.83 9.10
N PHE A 45 -10.81 -0.20 9.12
CA PHE A 45 -10.56 -1.04 10.29
C PHE A 45 -9.56 -0.44 11.29
N ASN A 46 -9.25 0.86 11.16
CA ASN A 46 -8.24 1.57 11.95
C ASN A 46 -6.83 0.95 11.85
N ILE A 47 -6.55 0.20 10.78
CA ILE A 47 -5.22 -0.33 10.51
C ILE A 47 -4.39 0.79 9.90
N ARG A 48 -3.22 1.08 10.49
CA ARG A 48 -2.28 2.07 9.97
C ARG A 48 -1.55 1.51 8.76
N VAL A 49 -1.57 2.23 7.64
CA VAL A 49 -0.93 1.78 6.40
C VAL A 49 0.34 2.61 6.14
N PHE A 50 1.46 1.93 5.95
CA PHE A 50 2.70 2.49 5.44
C PHE A 50 2.83 2.14 3.96
N LEU A 51 2.52 3.08 3.08
CA LEU A 51 2.53 2.86 1.64
C LEU A 51 3.80 3.42 1.01
N VAL A 52 4.61 2.56 0.40
CA VAL A 52 5.70 2.97 -0.48
C VAL A 52 5.13 3.28 -1.86
N ILE A 53 5.29 4.51 -2.34
CA ILE A 53 4.71 4.97 -3.61
C ILE A 53 5.62 6.01 -4.26
N ASN A 54 5.97 5.81 -5.53
CA ASN A 54 6.92 6.70 -6.21
C ASN A 54 6.22 7.85 -6.97
N ASP A 55 5.09 7.54 -7.59
CA ASP A 55 4.38 8.46 -8.48
C ASP A 55 3.53 9.48 -7.70
N LYS A 56 3.76 10.78 -7.98
CA LYS A 56 3.07 11.88 -7.29
C LYS A 56 1.59 11.99 -7.67
N ASP A 57 1.23 11.64 -8.91
CA ASP A 57 -0.15 11.74 -9.37
C ASP A 57 -1.01 10.63 -8.75
N ASP A 58 -0.45 9.43 -8.62
CA ASP A 58 -1.08 8.32 -7.91
C ASP A 58 -1.27 8.64 -6.42
N MET A 59 -0.27 9.23 -5.75
CA MET A 59 -0.42 9.71 -4.37
C MET A 59 -1.63 10.64 -4.25
N ARG A 60 -1.75 11.61 -5.17
CA ARG A 60 -2.84 12.58 -5.18
C ARG A 60 -4.20 11.91 -5.45
N LYS A 61 -4.27 10.99 -6.42
CA LYS A 61 -5.49 10.23 -6.75
C LYS A 61 -5.95 9.41 -5.55
N LEU A 62 -5.04 8.70 -4.87
CA LEU A 62 -5.34 7.93 -3.68
C LEU A 62 -5.87 8.83 -2.56
N THR A 63 -5.20 9.94 -2.26
CA THR A 63 -5.66 10.87 -1.21
C THR A 63 -7.03 11.48 -1.51
N ASN A 64 -7.34 11.73 -2.79
CA ASN A 64 -8.64 12.29 -3.18
C ASN A 64 -9.78 11.27 -3.08
N LYS A 65 -9.49 9.96 -3.19
CA LYS A 65 -10.48 8.89 -3.00
C LYS A 65 -10.80 8.64 -1.52
N LEU A 66 -9.88 8.97 -0.60
CA LEU A 66 -10.00 8.70 0.82
C LEU A 66 -10.67 9.86 1.56
N SER A 67 -11.51 9.54 2.55
CA SER A 67 -12.06 10.56 3.45
C SER A 67 -10.98 11.10 4.40
N SER A 68 -11.10 12.38 4.77
CA SER A 68 -10.06 13.10 5.54
C SER A 68 -9.70 12.46 6.88
N ASN A 69 -10.67 11.79 7.53
CA ASN A 69 -10.46 11.05 8.77
C ASN A 69 -9.60 9.78 8.61
N LEU A 70 -9.62 9.14 7.43
CA LEU A 70 -8.85 7.93 7.16
C LEU A 70 -7.40 8.24 6.79
N ILE A 71 -7.14 9.42 6.22
CA ILE A 71 -5.80 9.85 5.81
C ILE A 71 -4.82 9.92 6.99
N ALA A 72 -5.30 10.20 8.20
CA ALA A 72 -4.46 10.22 9.40
C ALA A 72 -3.74 8.87 9.69
N ASN A 73 -4.33 7.76 9.23
CA ASN A 73 -3.77 6.42 9.37
C ASN A 73 -2.97 5.96 8.14
N LEU A 74 -2.82 6.80 7.11
CA LEU A 74 -2.03 6.50 5.91
C LEU A 74 -0.74 7.31 5.91
N LYS A 75 0.41 6.63 5.99
CA LYS A 75 1.72 7.23 5.80
C LYS A 75 2.27 6.82 4.44
N MET A 76 2.37 7.76 3.52
CA MET A 76 3.00 7.52 2.22
C MET A 76 4.48 7.88 2.25
N ILE A 77 5.33 6.98 1.76
CA ILE A 77 6.78 7.12 1.69
C ILE A 77 7.16 7.12 0.22
N LYS A 78 7.79 8.20 -0.23
CA LYS A 78 8.28 8.29 -1.59
C LYS A 78 9.58 7.51 -1.75
N PHE A 79 9.52 6.39 -2.45
CA PHE A 79 10.68 5.56 -2.75
C PHE A 79 10.46 4.79 -4.07
N SER A 80 11.52 4.58 -4.85
CA SER A 80 11.46 3.79 -6.08
C SER A 80 11.71 2.33 -5.74
N CYS A 81 10.74 1.47 -5.99
CA CYS A 81 10.87 0.02 -5.83
C CYS A 81 10.58 -0.63 -7.17
N ASP A 82 11.50 -1.48 -7.64
CA ASP A 82 11.36 -2.16 -8.95
C ASP A 82 10.39 -3.34 -8.89
N ASP A 83 10.02 -3.76 -7.68
CA ASP A 83 9.09 -4.86 -7.42
C ASP A 83 8.02 -4.46 -6.38
N ILE A 84 6.84 -5.08 -6.45
CA ILE A 84 5.74 -4.87 -5.50
C ILE A 84 5.87 -5.77 -4.26
N TRP A 85 6.74 -6.77 -4.32
CA TRP A 85 7.01 -7.67 -3.22
C TRP A 85 7.92 -6.96 -2.21
N ILE A 86 7.35 -6.58 -1.07
CA ILE A 86 8.17 -6.29 0.11
C ILE A 86 8.62 -7.65 0.67
N GLU A 87 9.84 -8.07 0.37
CA GLU A 87 10.51 -9.08 1.18
C GLU A 87 11.01 -8.37 2.45
N ILE A 88 10.27 -8.50 3.55
CA ILE A 88 10.72 -8.01 4.85
C ILE A 88 11.84 -8.94 5.30
N ILE A 89 13.09 -8.55 5.05
CA ILE A 89 14.27 -9.20 5.64
C ILE A 89 14.23 -8.94 7.14
N THR A 90 13.72 -9.90 7.90
CA THR A 90 13.85 -9.94 9.36
C THR A 90 15.16 -10.65 9.67
N HIS A 91 16.17 -9.91 10.13
CA HIS A 91 17.26 -10.52 10.88
C HIS A 91 16.69 -10.96 12.22
N LEU A 92 16.31 -12.23 12.32
CA LEU A 92 16.14 -12.93 13.60
C LEU A 92 17.50 -13.43 14.09
#